data_AF-A0A0K1F2H8-F1
#
_entry.id   AF-A0A0K1F2H8-F1
#
_cell.length_a   1.000
_cell.length_b   1.000
_cell.length_c   1.000
_cell.angle_alpha   90.00
_cell.angle_beta   90.00
_cell.angle_gamma   90.00
#
_symmetry.space_group_name_H-M   'P 1'
#
loop_
_entity.id
_entity.type
_entity.pdbx_description
1 polymer ?
#
loop_
_entity_poly.entity_id
_entity_poly.type
_entity_poly.pdbx_seq_one_letter_code
_entity_poly.pdbx_strand_id
1 'polypeptide(L)'
;MRDNEHSQYQTVLPGDTGAPEYGELQHLVDGLFEDDPKRLVSKIDVLVRADIEGICGDLREVVDLLPGGRYTRRRLCDQMNSIITAHGWGYSYGTVY
;
A
#
# COMPACT_ATOMS: atom_id res chain seq x y z
N MET A 1 -38.75 22.13 -21.99
CA MET A 1 -37.60 22.83 -22.61
C MET A 1 -36.56 22.99 -21.52
N ARG A 2 -35.60 22.05 -21.49
CA ARG A 2 -34.16 22.31 -21.71
C ARG A 2 -33.47 22.79 -20.43
N ASP A 3 -32.85 21.85 -19.71
CA ASP A 3 -31.39 21.61 -19.64
C ASP A 3 -30.97 22.12 -18.23
N ASN A 4 -30.07 21.54 -17.45
CA ASN A 4 -28.80 20.97 -17.80
C ASN A 4 -28.25 20.18 -16.60
N GLU A 5 -27.80 18.97 -16.88
CA GLU A 5 -26.94 18.16 -16.05
C GLU A 5 -25.62 18.91 -15.79
N HIS A 6 -25.22 19.03 -14.53
CA HIS A 6 -23.81 19.29 -14.20
C HIS A 6 -23.32 18.16 -13.29
N SER A 7 -23.12 17.02 -13.93
CA SER A 7 -22.17 16.00 -13.51
C SER A 7 -20.81 16.68 -13.32
N GLN A 8 -20.36 16.79 -12.08
CA GLN A 8 -18.99 17.19 -11.78
C GLN A 8 -18.08 16.01 -12.07
N TYR A 9 -17.76 15.80 -13.35
CA TYR A 9 -16.58 15.05 -13.72
C TYR A 9 -15.36 15.87 -13.31
N GLN A 10 -14.77 15.51 -12.18
CA GLN A 10 -13.47 16.00 -11.74
C GLN A 10 -12.44 15.62 -12.82
N THR A 11 -12.06 16.57 -13.66
CA THR A 11 -10.97 16.40 -14.63
C THR A 11 -9.64 16.37 -13.87
N VAL A 12 -9.12 15.18 -13.59
CA VAL A 12 -7.74 15.00 -13.09
C VAL A 12 -6.78 15.28 -14.25
N LEU A 13 -5.88 16.24 -14.06
CA LEU A 13 -4.86 16.61 -15.05
C LEU A 13 -3.80 15.51 -15.14
N PRO A 14 -3.33 15.13 -16.35
CA PRO A 14 -2.29 14.11 -16.48
C PRO A 14 -0.92 14.75 -16.26
N GLY A 15 -0.35 14.55 -15.07
CA GLY A 15 1.04 14.94 -14.79
C GLY A 15 1.36 14.98 -13.29
N ASP A 16 2.07 13.94 -12.84
CA ASP A 16 2.95 13.93 -11.66
C ASP A 16 2.34 13.75 -10.26
N THR A 17 1.35 12.88 -10.09
CA THR A 17 0.97 12.42 -8.75
C THR A 17 0.64 10.94 -8.83
N GLY A 18 1.19 10.12 -7.93
CA GLY A 18 0.91 8.68 -7.87
C GLY A 18 -0.58 8.40 -7.73
N ALA A 19 -0.95 7.11 -7.67
CA ALA A 19 -2.32 6.73 -7.36
C ALA A 19 -2.78 7.42 -6.05
N PRO A 20 -4.08 7.66 -5.82
CA PRO A 20 -4.58 8.23 -4.56
C PRO A 20 -4.04 7.51 -3.32
N GLU A 21 -3.73 6.22 -3.45
CA GLU A 21 -3.21 5.31 -2.45
C GLU A 21 -1.67 5.33 -2.33
N TYR A 22 -0.99 6.25 -3.02
CA TYR A 22 0.46 6.38 -2.96
C TYR A 22 0.92 6.60 -1.51
N GLY A 23 1.80 5.71 -1.04
CA GLY A 23 2.31 5.76 0.34
C GLY A 23 1.49 5.01 1.38
N GLU A 24 0.32 4.45 1.05
CA GLU A 24 -0.48 3.67 2.01
C GLU A 24 0.29 2.45 2.56
N LEU A 25 1.10 1.78 1.73
CA LEU A 25 1.97 0.69 2.21
C LEU A 25 3.01 1.16 3.22
N GLN A 26 3.49 2.41 3.12
CA GLN A 26 4.41 2.96 4.12
C GLN A 26 3.67 3.17 5.45
N HIS A 27 2.45 3.69 5.42
CA HIS A 27 1.62 3.84 6.61
C HIS A 27 1.29 2.51 7.28
N LEU A 28 1.00 1.47 6.49
CA LEU A 28 0.82 0.11 6.99
C LEU A 28 2.08 -0.38 7.73
N VAL A 29 3.25 -0.22 7.11
CA VAL A 29 4.53 -0.61 7.71
C VAL A 29 4.82 0.22 8.98
N ASP A 30 4.55 1.51 8.99
CA ASP A 30 4.72 2.36 10.16
C ASP A 30 3.84 1.89 11.32
N GLY A 31 2.55 1.65 11.07
CA GLY A 31 1.61 1.17 12.09
C GLY A 31 1.97 -0.20 12.66
N LEU A 32 2.57 -1.09 11.86
CA LEU A 32 3.00 -2.41 12.35
C LEU A 32 4.15 -2.36 13.37
N PHE A 33 4.99 -1.31 13.32
CA PHE A 33 6.19 -1.18 14.13
C PHE A 33 6.17 0.04 15.07
N GLU A 34 5.04 0.74 15.17
CA GLU A 34 4.87 1.95 15.99
C GLU A 34 5.19 1.69 17.47
N ASP A 35 4.62 0.64 18.06
CA ASP A 35 4.78 0.33 19.48
C ASP A 35 6.19 -0.18 19.83
N ASP A 36 6.79 -0.98 18.95
CA ASP A 36 8.13 -1.54 19.13
C ASP A 36 8.83 -1.72 17.76
N PRO A 37 9.79 -0.84 17.42
CA PRO A 37 10.54 -0.94 16.16
C PRO A 37 11.35 -2.22 15.98
N LYS A 38 11.62 -2.97 17.06
CA LYS A 38 12.41 -4.20 17.05
C LYS A 38 11.56 -5.47 17.07
N ARG A 39 10.24 -5.36 17.17
CA ARG A 39 9.34 -6.52 17.19
C ARG A 39 9.48 -7.35 15.91
N LEU A 40 9.08 -8.61 16.01
CA LEU A 40 8.90 -9.45 14.84
C LEU A 40 7.43 -9.44 14.44
N VAL A 41 7.16 -9.15 13.16
CA VAL A 41 5.82 -9.11 12.57
C VAL A 41 5.62 -10.36 11.72
N SER A 42 4.57 -11.14 11.98
CA SER A 42 4.21 -12.29 11.16
C SER A 42 3.41 -11.87 9.93
N LYS A 43 3.35 -12.71 8.89
CA LYS A 43 2.47 -12.46 7.73
C LYS A 43 1.00 -12.23 8.15
N ILE A 44 0.52 -12.96 9.17
CA ILE A 44 -0.84 -12.80 9.70
C ILE A 44 -1.04 -11.40 10.27
N ASP A 45 -0.06 -10.86 11.01
CA ASP A 45 -0.15 -9.50 11.56
C ASP A 45 -0.26 -8.44 10.45
N VAL A 46 0.48 -8.61 9.35
CA VAL A 46 0.40 -7.72 8.18
C VAL A 46 -0.99 -7.80 7.52
N LEU A 47 -1.51 -9.02 7.31
CA LEU A 47 -2.84 -9.24 6.74
C LEU A 47 -3.93 -8.61 7.60
N VAL A 48 -3.91 -8.86 8.91
CA VAL A 48 -4.89 -8.30 9.86
C VAL A 48 -4.84 -6.78 9.85
N ARG A 49 -3.64 -6.19 9.85
CA ARG A 49 -3.51 -4.73 9.81
C ARG A 49 -4.01 -4.15 8.49
N ALA A 50 -3.69 -4.78 7.36
CA ALA A 50 -4.18 -4.39 6.04
C ALA A 50 -5.72 -4.46 5.95
N ASP A 51 -6.34 -5.49 6.54
CA ASP A 51 -7.81 -5.60 6.65
C ASP A 51 -8.41 -4.46 7.49
N ILE A 52 -7.76 -4.09 8.60
CA ILE A 52 -8.20 -2.98 9.46
C ILE A 52 -8.09 -1.63 8.75
N GLU A 53 -7.00 -1.42 7.99
CA GLU A 53 -6.74 -0.17 7.27
C GLU A 53 -7.57 -0.07 5.98
N GLY A 54 -8.07 -1.18 5.44
CA GLY A 54 -8.93 -1.18 4.25
C GLY A 54 -8.19 -0.79 2.98
N ILE A 55 -6.91 -1.16 2.86
CA ILE A 55 -6.07 -0.86 1.70
C ILE A 55 -6.69 -1.41 0.39
N CYS A 56 -6.40 -0.75 -0.74
CA CYS A 56 -6.97 -1.13 -2.03
C CYS A 56 -6.49 -2.52 -2.50
N GLY A 57 -7.16 -3.07 -3.52
CA GLY A 57 -6.91 -4.42 -4.03
C GLY A 57 -5.46 -4.68 -4.48
N ASP A 58 -4.84 -3.72 -5.17
CA ASP A 58 -3.46 -3.84 -5.63
C ASP A 58 -2.48 -3.90 -4.44
N LEU A 59 -2.67 -3.04 -3.43
CA LEU A 59 -1.83 -3.06 -2.23
C LEU A 59 -2.07 -4.33 -1.40
N ARG A 60 -3.31 -4.84 -1.39
CA ARG A 60 -3.63 -6.13 -0.77
C ARG A 60 -2.90 -7.27 -1.47
N GLU A 61 -2.78 -7.26 -2.79
CA GLU A 61 -2.01 -8.25 -3.53
C GLU A 61 -0.53 -8.28 -3.08
N VAL A 62 0.07 -7.11 -2.80
CA VAL A 62 1.43 -7.04 -2.23
C VAL A 62 1.54 -7.79 -0.90
N VAL A 63 0.54 -7.63 -0.01
CA VAL A 63 0.51 -8.30 1.29
C VAL A 63 0.24 -9.80 1.14
N ASP A 64 -0.66 -10.20 0.24
CA ASP A 64 -1.04 -11.59 0.01
C ASP A 64 0.12 -12.41 -0.58
N LEU A 65 0.98 -11.78 -1.40
CA LEU A 65 2.15 -12.40 -2.02
C LEU A 65 3.38 -12.49 -1.09
N LEU A 66 3.33 -11.90 0.12
CA LEU A 66 4.43 -12.04 1.09
C LEU A 66 4.72 -13.53 1.37
N PRO A 67 6.00 -13.92 1.47
CA PRO A 67 6.35 -15.25 1.95
C PRO A 67 5.75 -15.56 3.33
N GLY A 68 5.67 -16.83 3.70
CA GLY A 68 5.36 -17.17 5.10
C GLY A 68 6.53 -16.82 6.02
N GLY A 69 6.26 -16.39 7.25
CA GLY A 69 7.30 -16.20 8.26
C GLY A 69 7.06 -15.02 9.19
N ARG A 70 8.15 -14.61 9.85
CA ARG A 70 8.24 -13.43 10.71
C ARG A 70 9.35 -12.52 10.23
N TYR A 71 9.10 -11.22 10.28
CA TYR A 71 9.94 -10.19 9.70
C TYR A 71 10.37 -9.18 10.74
N THR A 72 11.64 -8.77 10.67
CA THR A 72 12.03 -7.44 11.12
C THR A 72 11.51 -6.41 10.13
N ARG A 73 11.39 -5.14 10.54
CA ARG A 73 10.95 -4.05 9.63
C ARG A 73 11.70 -4.05 8.31
N ARG A 74 13.03 -4.06 8.37
CA ARG A 74 13.89 -4.12 7.18
C ARG A 74 13.52 -5.29 6.26
N ARG A 75 13.38 -6.50 6.80
CA ARG A 75 13.07 -7.68 5.99
C ARG A 75 11.67 -7.61 5.40
N LEU A 76 10.70 -7.01 6.09
CA LEU A 76 9.37 -6.79 5.54
C LEU A 76 9.42 -5.82 4.36
N CYS A 77 10.10 -4.67 4.54
CA CYS A 77 10.27 -3.68 3.47
C CYS A 77 10.97 -4.28 2.24
N ASP A 78 12.04 -5.07 2.44
CA ASP A 78 12.73 -5.76 1.35
C ASP A 78 11.79 -6.67 0.54
N GLN A 79 10.91 -7.42 1.21
CA GLN A 79 9.95 -8.32 0.55
C GLN A 79 8.85 -7.54 -0.18
N MET A 80 8.24 -6.54 0.46
CA MET A 80 7.22 -5.69 -0.17
C MET A 80 7.79 -4.98 -1.40
N ASN A 81 8.98 -4.39 -1.30
CA ASN A 81 9.64 -3.73 -2.42
C ASN A 81 9.99 -4.68 -3.56
N SER A 82 10.32 -5.95 -3.27
CA SER A 82 10.54 -6.96 -4.30
C SER A 82 9.26 -7.24 -5.10
N ILE A 83 8.11 -7.35 -4.41
CA ILE A 83 6.81 -7.59 -5.04
C ILE A 83 6.33 -6.37 -5.84
N ILE A 84 6.46 -5.17 -5.27
CA ILE A 84 6.15 -3.90 -5.96
C ILE A 84 6.97 -3.77 -7.25
N THR A 85 8.27 -4.08 -7.17
CA THR A 85 9.17 -4.03 -8.33
C THR A 85 8.75 -5.05 -9.39
N ALA A 86 8.38 -6.26 -8.99
CA ALA A 86 7.92 -7.30 -9.92
C ALA A 86 6.65 -6.91 -10.68
N HIS A 87 5.75 -6.14 -10.07
CA HIS A 87 4.54 -5.61 -10.71
C HIS A 87 4.78 -4.32 -11.51
N GLY A 88 5.94 -3.65 -11.33
CA GLY A 88 6.18 -2.32 -11.91
C GLY A 88 5.42 -1.20 -11.20
N TRP A 89 4.99 -1.41 -9.97
CA TRP A 89 4.10 -0.51 -9.23
C TRP A 89 4.79 0.61 -8.45
N GLY A 90 6.12 0.69 -8.47
CA GLY A 90 6.88 1.67 -7.68
C GLY A 90 6.51 3.13 -7.97
N TYR A 91 6.15 3.47 -9.21
CA TYR A 91 5.68 4.83 -9.54
C TYR A 91 4.23 5.09 -9.09
N SER A 92 3.39 4.04 -9.07
CA SER A 92 1.96 4.18 -8.77
C SER A 92 1.68 4.24 -7.27
N TYR A 93 2.37 3.39 -6.48
CA TYR A 93 2.10 3.23 -5.05
C TYR A 93 3.29 3.60 -4.14
N GLY A 94 4.46 3.83 -4.72
CA GLY A 94 5.70 4.11 -3.97
C GLY A 94 6.45 2.85 -3.54
N THR A 95 7.50 3.05 -2.76
CA THR A 95 8.28 1.99 -2.09
C THR A 95 8.31 2.25 -0.58
N VAL A 96 8.64 1.22 0.19
CA VAL A 96 8.63 1.29 1.66
C VAL A 96 10.04 1.20 2.26
N TYR A 97 10.24 1.79 3.45
CA TYR A 97 11.54 1.82 4.15
C TYR A 97 11.40 1.67 5.68
#